data_AF-A0A9Q1B9W1-F1
#
_entry.id   AF-A0A9Q1B9W1-F1
#
_cell.length_a   1.000
_cell.length_b   1.000
_cell.length_c   1.000
_cell.angle_alpha   90.00
_cell.angle_beta   90.00
_cell.angle_gamma   90.00
#
_symmetry.space_group_name_H-M   'P 1'
#
loop_
_entity.id
_entity.type
_entity.pdbx_description
1 polymer ?
#
loop_
_entity_poly.entity_id
_entity_poly.type
_entity_poly.pdbx_seq_one_letter_code
_entity_poly.pdbx_strand_id
1 'polypeptide(L)'
;MAVYELIANSTTLFLGGTCLLLLILYDYWTKLYFKRQGIPGPFPLPIIGTFYASTKGFTTDFLAKKQKYGKVYGLSIVTNSFVVHDLDMLKDIMISQFSAFPNHVVSEILFLCDKLIQRRA
;
A
#
# COMPACT_ATOMS: atom_id res chain seq x y z
N MET A 1 -9.18 36.50 -13.21
CA MET A 1 -9.83 36.08 -14.47
C MET A 1 -8.92 35.22 -15.32
N ALA A 2 -7.66 35.61 -15.51
CA ALA A 2 -6.70 34.86 -16.32
C ALA A 2 -6.48 33.38 -15.92
N VAL A 3 -6.42 33.04 -14.62
CA VAL A 3 -6.16 31.65 -14.19
C VAL A 3 -7.32 30.70 -14.55
N TYR A 4 -8.56 31.17 -14.47
CA TYR A 4 -9.74 30.34 -14.73
C TYR A 4 -9.92 30.11 -16.24
N GLU A 5 -9.59 31.09 -17.06
CA GLU A 5 -9.59 30.92 -18.53
C GLU A 5 -8.45 30.02 -19.00
N LEU A 6 -7.30 30.06 -18.33
CA LEU A 6 -6.20 29.13 -18.59
C LEU A 6 -6.58 27.68 -18.24
N ILE A 7 -7.32 27.46 -17.16
CA ILE A 7 -7.82 26.13 -16.77
C ILE A 7 -8.98 25.67 -17.67
N ALA A 8 -9.82 26.60 -18.16
CA ALA A 8 -10.95 26.30 -19.04
C ALA A 8 -10.55 26.08 -20.51
N ASN A 9 -9.30 26.36 -20.88
CA ASN A 9 -8.79 26.13 -22.23
C ASN A 9 -8.79 24.62 -22.54
N SER A 10 -9.33 24.23 -23.70
CA SER A 10 -9.46 22.83 -24.10
C SER A 10 -8.11 22.10 -24.07
N THR A 11 -7.05 22.77 -24.53
CA THR A 11 -5.69 22.21 -24.56
C THR A 11 -5.11 21.90 -23.17
N THR A 12 -5.35 22.74 -22.17
CA THR A 12 -4.87 22.52 -20.80
C THR A 12 -5.68 21.44 -20.08
N LEU A 13 -6.97 21.30 -20.39
CA LEU A 13 -7.80 20.18 -19.90
C LEU A 13 -7.33 18.85 -20.48
N PHE A 14 -7.00 18.79 -21.77
CA PHE A 14 -6.44 17.58 -22.38
C PHE A 14 -5.08 17.20 -21.78
N LEU A 15 -4.17 18.18 -21.60
CA LEU A 15 -2.87 17.93 -20.98
C LEU A 15 -3.01 17.50 -19.52
N GLY A 16 -3.88 18.17 -18.76
CA GLY A 16 -4.15 17.85 -17.36
C GLY A 16 -4.77 16.45 -17.22
N GLY A 17 -5.77 16.13 -18.03
CA GLY A 17 -6.42 14.83 -18.03
C GLY A 17 -5.46 13.69 -18.39
N THR A 18 -4.62 13.89 -19.41
CA THR A 18 -3.60 12.88 -19.78
C THR A 18 -2.53 12.71 -18.70
N CYS A 19 -2.05 13.79 -18.09
CA CYS A 19 -1.15 13.70 -16.93
C CYS A 19 -1.78 12.92 -15.77
N LEU A 20 -3.04 13.20 -15.41
CA LEU A 20 -3.75 12.49 -14.34
C LEU A 20 -3.92 11.00 -14.66
N LEU A 21 -4.28 10.66 -15.90
CA LEU A 21 -4.39 9.27 -16.35
C LEU A 21 -3.05 8.53 -16.24
N LEU A 22 -1.95 9.16 -16.64
CA LEU A 22 -0.60 8.59 -16.52
C LEU A 22 -0.22 8.36 -15.06
N LEU A 23 -0.53 9.29 -14.16
CA LEU A 23 -0.27 9.15 -12.73
C LEU A 23 -1.05 7.97 -12.12
N ILE A 24 -2.34 7.84 -12.46
CA ILE A 24 -3.18 6.74 -11.97
C ILE A 24 -2.67 5.40 -12.53
N LEU A 25 -2.30 5.36 -13.81
CA LEU A 25 -1.77 4.14 -14.43
C LEU A 25 -0.43 3.75 -13.81
N TYR A 26 0.45 4.72 -13.53
CA TYR A 26 1.73 4.50 -12.87
C TYR A 26 1.56 3.98 -11.43
N ASP A 27 0.65 4.57 -10.66
CA ASP A 27 0.32 4.10 -9.31
C ASP A 27 -0.21 2.66 -9.36
N TYR A 28 -1.19 2.39 -10.23
CA TYR A 28 -1.74 1.05 -10.41
C TYR A 28 -0.68 0.03 -10.84
N TRP A 29 0.21 0.41 -11.77
CA TRP A 29 1.32 -0.44 -12.20
C TRP A 29 2.23 -0.80 -11.04
N THR A 30 2.61 0.20 -10.24
CA THR A 30 3.52 0.04 -9.09
C THR A 30 2.92 -0.88 -8.05
N LYS A 31 1.63 -0.71 -7.72
CA LYS A 31 0.96 -1.56 -6.73
C LYS A 31 0.76 -3.01 -7.19
N LEU A 32 0.69 -3.24 -8.50
CA LEU A 32 0.55 -4.58 -9.08
C LEU A 32 1.85 -5.41 -9.04
N TYR A 33 2.94 -4.88 -8.47
CA TYR A 33 4.24 -5.55 -8.39
C TYR A 33 4.16 -6.99 -7.86
N PHE A 34 3.51 -7.21 -6.71
CA PHE A 34 3.42 -8.55 -6.11
C PHE A 34 2.66 -9.55 -6.97
N LYS A 35 1.60 -9.10 -7.64
CA LYS A 35 0.81 -9.95 -8.55
C LYS A 35 1.66 -10.40 -9.74
N ARG A 36 2.56 -9.55 -10.23
CA ARG A 36 3.48 -9.90 -11.35
C ARG A 36 4.54 -10.91 -10.93
N GLN A 37 4.98 -10.85 -9.68
CA GLN A 37 5.96 -11.76 -9.10
C GLN A 37 5.34 -13.10 -8.63
N GLY A 38 4.03 -13.30 -8.82
CA GLY A 38 3.33 -14.50 -8.36
C GLY A 38 3.20 -14.61 -6.84
N ILE A 39 3.45 -13.52 -6.11
CA ILE A 39 3.37 -13.49 -4.64
C ILE A 39 1.90 -13.31 -4.25
N PRO A 40 1.36 -14.19 -3.39
CA PRO A 40 -0.01 -14.07 -2.93
C PRO A 40 -0.19 -12.77 -2.14
N GLY A 41 -1.31 -12.09 -2.36
CA GLY A 41 -1.65 -10.87 -1.65
C GLY A 41 -3.03 -10.36 -2.01
N PRO A 42 -3.60 -9.46 -1.20
CA PRO A 42 -4.91 -8.90 -1.48
C PRO A 42 -4.81 -7.86 -2.60
N PHE A 43 -5.86 -7.77 -3.43
CA PHE A 43 -5.85 -6.92 -4.61
C PHE A 43 -5.71 -5.44 -4.22
N PRO A 44 -4.69 -4.72 -4.72
CA PRO A 44 -4.51 -3.32 -4.38
C PRO A 44 -5.40 -2.43 -5.25
N LEU A 45 -6.16 -1.54 -4.62
CA LEU A 45 -6.87 -0.47 -5.32
C LEU A 45 -5.91 0.68 -5.66
N PRO A 46 -6.10 1.38 -6.79
CA PRO A 46 -5.38 2.61 -7.06
C PRO A 46 -5.64 3.63 -5.93
N ILE A 47 -4.62 4.40 -5.55
CA ILE A 47 -4.63 5.39 -4.47
C ILE A 47 -4.73 4.77 -3.06
N ILE A 48 -5.81 4.06 -2.73
CA ILE A 48 -6.09 3.52 -1.38
C ILE A 48 -5.20 2.29 -1.05
N GLY A 49 -4.83 1.52 -2.08
CA GLY A 49 -4.08 0.28 -1.90
C GLY A 49 -4.93 -0.83 -1.30
N THR A 50 -4.31 -1.67 -0.47
CA THR A 50 -4.91 -2.90 0.10
C THR A 50 -5.57 -2.68 1.46
N PHE A 51 -5.73 -1.43 1.87
CA PHE A 51 -6.14 -1.07 3.23
C PHE A 51 -7.66 -1.01 3.46
N TYR A 52 -8.44 -1.03 2.38
CA TYR A 52 -9.89 -0.81 2.40
C TYR A 52 -10.70 -1.84 3.22
N ALA A 53 -10.14 -3.02 3.50
CA ALA A 53 -10.83 -4.10 4.20
C ALA A 53 -10.70 -4.05 5.74
N SER A 54 -9.81 -3.22 6.28
CA SER A 54 -9.57 -3.14 7.74
C SER A 54 -10.65 -2.34 8.44
N THR A 55 -11.65 -3.05 8.97
CA THR A 55 -12.74 -2.46 9.78
C THR A 55 -12.66 -2.82 11.25
N LYS A 56 -11.93 -3.89 11.61
CA LYS A 56 -11.85 -4.44 12.98
C LYS A 56 -10.47 -4.24 13.64
N GLY A 57 -9.67 -3.30 13.13
CA GLY A 57 -8.29 -3.04 13.56
C GLY A 57 -7.25 -3.89 12.83
N PHE A 58 -5.96 -3.58 12.99
CA PHE A 58 -4.92 -4.27 12.22
C PHE A 58 -4.66 -5.70 12.62
N THR A 59 -4.61 -5.99 13.91
CA THR A 59 -4.19 -7.30 14.40
C THR A 59 -5.10 -8.41 13.87
N THR A 60 -6.41 -8.17 13.90
CA THR A 60 -7.43 -9.10 13.38
C THR A 60 -7.34 -9.25 11.86
N ASP A 61 -7.08 -8.15 11.17
CA ASP A 61 -6.91 -8.11 9.72
C ASP A 61 -5.66 -8.85 9.24
N PHE A 62 -4.52 -8.65 9.89
CA PHE A 62 -3.29 -9.36 9.57
C PHE A 62 -3.43 -10.85 9.84
N LEU A 63 -4.18 -11.25 10.87
CA LEU A 63 -4.50 -12.65 11.16
C LEU A 63 -5.39 -13.27 10.07
N ALA A 64 -6.46 -12.59 9.67
CA ALA A 64 -7.34 -13.03 8.59
C ALA A 64 -6.58 -13.15 7.24
N LYS A 65 -5.70 -12.19 6.94
CA LYS A 65 -4.83 -12.21 5.76
C LYS A 65 -3.79 -13.33 5.83
N LYS A 66 -3.21 -13.59 7.00
CA LYS A 66 -2.31 -14.74 7.22
C LYS A 66 -3.03 -16.06 6.93
N GLN A 67 -4.27 -16.21 7.40
CA GLN A 67 -5.06 -17.42 7.13
C GLN A 67 -5.38 -17.59 5.64
N LYS A 68 -5.63 -16.48 4.93
CA LYS A 68 -6.03 -16.50 3.51
C LYS A 68 -4.86 -16.63 2.52
N TYR A 69 -3.75 -15.93 2.78
CA TYR A 69 -2.61 -15.81 1.85
C TYR A 69 -1.38 -16.60 2.30
N GLY A 70 -1.36 -17.10 3.54
CA GLY A 70 -0.29 -17.93 4.08
C GLY A 70 0.74 -17.16 4.89
N LYS A 71 1.92 -17.78 5.06
CA LYS A 71 3.00 -17.28 5.93
C LYS A 71 3.69 -16.03 5.39
N VAL A 72 3.74 -15.86 4.06
CA VAL A 72 4.38 -14.72 3.40
C VAL A 72 3.43 -14.18 2.36
N TYR A 73 3.16 -12.88 2.40
CA TYR A 73 2.31 -12.22 1.43
C TYR A 73 2.70 -10.76 1.22
N GLY A 74 2.31 -10.23 0.06
CA GLY A 74 2.51 -8.82 -0.28
C GLY A 74 1.33 -7.94 0.17
N LEU A 75 1.64 -6.74 0.64
CA LEU A 75 0.67 -5.70 0.95
C LEU A 75 1.10 -4.40 0.26
N SER A 76 0.18 -3.71 -0.41
CA SER A 76 0.51 -2.49 -1.14
C SER A 76 -0.38 -1.35 -0.66
N ILE A 77 0.18 -0.46 0.18
CA ILE A 77 -0.56 0.69 0.75
C ILE A 77 -0.05 1.97 0.11
N VAL A 78 1.00 2.55 0.70
CA VAL A 78 1.77 3.66 0.13
C VAL A 78 2.92 3.08 -0.69
N THR A 79 3.57 2.06 -0.15
CA THR A 79 4.64 1.31 -0.79
C THR A 79 4.30 -0.18 -0.80
N ASN A 80 5.03 -0.92 -1.63
CA ASN A 80 4.97 -2.37 -1.67
C ASN A 80 5.74 -2.94 -0.47
N SER A 81 5.02 -3.53 0.48
CA SER A 81 5.58 -4.11 1.69
C SER A 81 5.38 -5.62 1.72
N PHE A 82 6.43 -6.35 2.08
CA PHE A 82 6.32 -7.77 2.39
C PHE A 82 5.90 -7.97 3.84
N VAL A 83 4.95 -8.85 4.06
CA VAL A 83 4.53 -9.27 5.40
C VAL A 83 5.00 -10.71 5.61
N VAL A 84 5.85 -10.91 6.61
CA VAL A 84 6.47 -12.21 6.93
C VAL A 84 5.96 -12.68 8.29
N HIS A 85 5.35 -13.87 8.33
CA HIS A 85 4.91 -14.55 9.54
C HIS A 85 5.74 -15.80 9.86
N ASP A 86 6.76 -16.10 9.06
CA ASP A 86 7.65 -17.25 9.26
C ASP A 86 8.80 -16.89 10.21
N LEU A 87 8.96 -17.68 11.27
CA LEU A 87 9.97 -17.45 12.32
C LEU A 87 11.39 -17.61 11.79
N ASP A 88 11.63 -18.54 10.86
CA ASP A 88 12.97 -18.77 10.35
C ASP A 88 13.43 -17.61 9.46
N MET A 89 12.53 -17.09 8.61
CA MET A 89 12.79 -15.88 7.82
C MET A 89 12.93 -14.64 8.70
N LEU A 90 12.10 -14.50 9.74
CA LEU A 90 12.21 -13.38 10.69
C LEU A 90 13.56 -13.40 11.41
N LYS A 91 14.00 -14.58 11.87
CA LYS A 91 15.31 -14.74 12.49
C LYS A 91 16.43 -14.33 11.53
N ASP A 92 16.34 -14.73 10.26
CA ASP A 92 17.35 -14.37 9.29
C ASP A 92 17.40 -12.87 9.00
N ILE A 93 16.23 -12.24 8.81
CA ILE A 93 16.11 -10.79 8.56
C ILE A 93 16.58 -9.97 9.77
N MET A 94 16.14 -10.34 10.98
CA MET A 94 16.37 -9.55 12.19
C MET A 94 17.73 -9.81 12.83
N ILE A 95 18.36 -10.96 12.59
CA ILE A 95 19.63 -11.33 13.22
C ILE A 95 20.74 -11.44 12.19
N SER A 96 20.64 -12.36 11.23
CA SER A 96 21.71 -12.63 10.27
C SER A 96 21.96 -11.44 9.34
N GLN A 97 20.88 -10.84 8.82
CA GLN A 97 20.92 -9.79 7.80
C GLN A 97 20.53 -8.42 8.37
N PHE A 98 20.70 -8.21 9.68
CA PHE A 98 20.32 -6.95 10.31
C PHE A 98 20.98 -5.74 9.65
N SER A 99 22.23 -5.88 9.21
CA SER A 99 22.98 -4.83 8.51
C SER A 99 22.36 -4.42 7.16
N ALA A 100 21.60 -5.29 6.51
CA ALA A 100 20.89 -4.99 5.27
C ALA A 100 19.57 -4.21 5.52
N PHE A 101 19.03 -4.26 6.74
CA PHE A 101 17.78 -3.62 7.13
C PHE A 101 17.93 -2.65 8.32
N PRO A 102 18.80 -1.63 8.24
CA PRO A 102 19.05 -0.70 9.36
C PRO A 102 17.89 0.27 9.62
N ASN A 103 17.02 0.49 8.62
CA ASN A 103 15.94 1.47 8.69
C ASN A 103 14.64 0.80 9.18
N HIS A 104 14.08 1.32 10.27
CA HIS A 104 12.78 0.92 10.78
C HIS A 104 11.78 2.06 10.56
N VAL A 105 11.00 1.97 9.48
CA VAL A 105 9.96 2.96 9.19
C VAL A 105 8.68 2.54 9.93
N VAL A 106 8.28 3.34 10.91
CA VAL A 106 6.95 3.24 11.50
C VAL A 106 5.99 4.01 10.61
N SER A 107 5.09 3.31 9.91
CA SER A 107 4.07 4.01 9.12
C SER A 107 3.04 4.64 10.06
N GLU A 108 3.25 5.91 10.38
CA GLU A 108 2.41 6.71 11.27
C GLU A 108 0.94 6.75 10.80
N ILE A 109 0.73 6.70 9.48
CA ILE A 109 -0.59 6.61 8.85
C ILE A 109 -1.35 5.35 9.30
N LEU A 110 -0.70 4.18 9.35
CA LEU A 110 -1.34 2.98 9.91
C LEU A 110 -1.75 3.26 11.35
N PHE A 111 -0.81 3.74 12.17
CA PHE A 111 -1.06 3.93 13.59
C PHE A 111 -2.22 4.90 13.87
N LEU A 112 -2.33 5.96 13.06
CA LEU A 112 -3.47 6.87 13.08
C LEU A 112 -4.77 6.19 12.64
N CYS A 113 -4.74 5.41 11.55
CA CYS A 113 -5.91 4.66 11.10
C CYS A 113 -6.39 3.64 12.15
N ASP A 114 -5.49 2.93 12.83
CA ASP A 114 -5.86 2.01 13.91
C ASP A 114 -6.54 2.75 15.07
N LYS A 115 -5.96 3.88 15.48
CA LYS A 115 -6.57 4.77 16.49
C LYS A 115 -7.94 5.27 16.06
N LEU A 116 -8.13 5.62 14.79
CA LEU A 116 -9.41 6.09 14.27
C LEU A 116 -10.45 4.97 14.20
N ILE A 117 -10.05 3.75 13.83
CA ILE A 117 -10.93 2.58 13.80
C ILE A 117 -11.34 2.20 15.22
N GLN A 118 -10.40 2.16 16.17
CA GLN A 118 -10.69 1.86 17.58
C GLN A 118 -11.52 2.94 18.28
N ARG A 119 -11.42 4.21 17.88
CA ARG A 119 -12.29 5.28 18.39
C ARG A 119 -13.72 5.21 17.87
N ARG A 120 -13.96 4.47 16.79
CA ARG A 120 -15.27 4.37 16.13
C ARG A 120 -16.03 3.08 16.47
N ALA A 121 -15.38 2.13 17.12
CA ALA A 121 -15.94 0.89 17.64
C ALA A 121 -16.33 1.06 19.12
#